data_AF-A0A377GKP3-F1
#
_entry.id   AF-A0A377GKP3-F1
#
_cell.length_a   1.000
_cell.length_b   1.000
_cell.length_c   1.000
_cell.angle_alpha   90.00
_cell.angle_beta   90.00
_cell.angle_gamma   90.00
#
_symmetry.space_group_name_H-M   'P 1'
#
loop_
_entity.id
_entity.type
_entity.pdbx_description
1 polymer ?
#
loop_
_entity_poly.entity_id
_entity_poly.type
_entity_poly.pdbx_seq_one_letter_code
_entity_poly.pdbx_strand_id
1 'polypeptide(L)'
;MGFYFNTYRQEEGDKAYNEQRYEDALTHYSEALKTLHMHAAAQKARHTDFYDALVYVLSEILTTKLFIIQREAQDSNFAVVANHWQDIPGLLHEMELTHKEHLKKSKHAFSNKEKVISKVRLLLAKICEEVSDALADQLEEDDAEVYLELLKQAIEWMKRGIHFQVKTEGTTKLSSSLGYLNLLERLYKKTQDEAHIRVMSEYINEHNLLERTIKSPLRKLELLSYVARVALFNHQDIHELTLECKALYDLVPEDERDNPILDDLQSLLDLAPQKEREEDEYEVENDEPDVMDDTHSTSGFLEELSDYPITLDKLDEDVYPVDMLMDFQSLSSETTEMSTFSSSSMDTMPADQVMTHSPSFSLPFSVQGFGPAPQPTFFSSPSRAQSLEDELPHSRALQLGLEKITAHSENPRFLANLLSLVADFFHKYKAHYVQKQNAIVLAHDLYQKVFKIDPQHHRAREKLKDIRTQHPRLIGSYQFFSNRPQSPIPTVTARISEAKHYFNQALEELTIELESLLMNQPAKIRITIDELACFICEQLSKGAITSTPCPEIGQMLKNAFEEELKNSMHSASGPESY
;
A
#
# COMPACT_ATOMS: atom_id res chain seq x y z
N MET A 1 10.05 20.78 5.90
CA MET A 1 8.88 19.92 5.58
C MET A 1 9.37 18.53 5.24
N GLY A 2 9.42 17.65 6.24
CA GLY A 2 9.76 16.23 6.11
C GLY A 2 8.70 15.41 6.85
N PHE A 3 7.46 15.43 6.36
CA PHE A 3 6.34 14.73 7.02
C PHE A 3 6.57 13.21 7.13
N TYR A 4 7.37 12.65 6.21
CA TYR A 4 7.76 11.25 6.22
C TYR A 4 9.14 11.02 5.58
N PHE A 5 9.44 11.73 4.48
CA PHE A 5 10.69 11.55 3.74
C PHE A 5 11.92 11.98 4.55
N ASN A 6 12.94 11.12 4.59
CA ASN A 6 14.16 11.23 5.40
C ASN A 6 13.90 11.38 6.90
N THR A 7 12.82 10.78 7.39
CA THR A 7 12.55 10.68 8.83
C THR A 7 13.16 9.41 9.40
N TYR A 8 13.46 9.42 10.70
CA TYR A 8 13.89 8.22 11.43
C TYR A 8 12.94 7.03 11.23
N ARG A 9 11.63 7.29 11.13
CA ARG A 9 10.63 6.24 10.91
C ARG A 9 10.76 5.59 9.54
N GLN A 10 10.99 6.40 8.52
CA GLN A 10 11.26 5.88 7.18
C GLN A 10 12.57 5.08 7.20
N GLU A 11 13.67 5.65 7.72
CA GLU A 11 14.98 5.00 7.68
C GLU A 11 15.02 3.66 8.42
N GLU A 12 14.45 3.59 9.64
CA GLU A 12 14.40 2.33 10.40
C GLU A 12 13.35 1.36 9.84
N GLY A 13 12.23 1.87 9.31
CA GLY A 13 11.24 1.06 8.61
C GLY A 13 11.82 0.39 7.38
N ASP A 14 12.48 1.17 6.52
CA ASP A 14 13.13 0.69 5.29
C ASP A 14 14.26 -0.28 5.61
N LYS A 15 15.04 -0.02 6.68
CA LYS A 15 16.06 -0.94 7.16
C LYS A 15 15.46 -2.27 7.62
N ALA A 16 14.44 -2.24 8.47
CA ALA A 16 13.77 -3.45 8.93
C ALA A 16 13.13 -4.23 7.76
N TYR A 17 12.53 -3.51 6.82
CA TYR A 17 11.93 -4.09 5.62
C TYR A 17 12.98 -4.81 4.75
N ASN A 18 14.12 -4.17 4.49
CA ASN A 18 15.23 -4.74 3.72
C ASN A 18 15.86 -5.96 4.42
N GLU A 19 15.85 -5.97 5.76
CA GLU A 19 16.27 -7.12 6.59
C GLU A 19 15.18 -8.20 6.72
N GLN A 20 14.05 -8.07 6.01
CA GLN A 20 12.88 -8.98 6.04
C GLN A 20 12.22 -9.10 7.42
N ARG A 21 12.48 -8.14 8.33
CA ARG A 21 11.78 -7.98 9.61
C ARG A 21 10.50 -7.18 9.42
N TYR A 22 9.54 -7.76 8.72
CA TYR A 22 8.34 -7.06 8.25
C TYR A 22 7.45 -6.54 9.38
N GLU A 23 7.37 -7.23 10.52
CA GLU A 23 6.61 -6.80 11.69
C GLU A 23 7.20 -5.52 12.32
N ASP A 24 8.53 -5.45 12.38
CA ASP A 24 9.25 -4.28 12.88
C ASP A 24 9.10 -3.10 11.89
N ALA A 25 9.21 -3.36 10.59
CA ALA A 25 8.96 -2.37 9.55
C ALA A 25 7.53 -1.82 9.63
N LEU A 26 6.54 -2.70 9.76
CA LEU A 26 5.14 -2.33 9.89
C LEU A 26 4.90 -1.46 11.12
N THR A 27 5.60 -1.72 12.23
CA THR A 27 5.54 -0.89 13.44
C THR A 27 6.01 0.53 13.14
N HIS A 28 7.17 0.69 12.49
CA HIS A 28 7.72 2.00 12.13
C HIS A 28 6.83 2.77 11.16
N TYR A 29 6.32 2.12 10.11
CA TYR A 29 5.43 2.75 9.14
C TYR A 29 4.06 3.11 9.76
N SER A 30 3.51 2.26 10.63
CA SER A 30 2.26 2.54 11.35
C SER A 30 2.40 3.73 12.31
N GLU A 31 3.55 3.86 12.97
CA GLU A 31 3.85 5.03 13.79
C GLU A 31 3.98 6.30 12.93
N ALA A 32 4.60 6.22 11.75
CA ALA A 32 4.65 7.33 10.81
C ALA A 32 3.24 7.77 10.37
N LEU A 33 2.35 6.81 10.09
CA LEU A 33 0.95 7.08 9.75
C LEU A 33 0.21 7.80 10.90
N LYS A 34 0.43 7.37 12.15
CA LYS A 34 -0.13 8.05 13.34
C LYS A 34 0.36 9.49 13.42
N THR A 35 1.65 9.76 13.19
CA THR A 35 2.20 11.12 13.14
C THR A 35 1.52 11.97 12.07
N LEU A 36 1.31 11.42 10.88
CA LEU A 36 0.58 12.12 9.81
C LEU A 36 -0.87 12.42 10.19
N HIS A 37 -1.56 11.50 10.86
CA HIS A 37 -2.92 11.74 11.35
C HIS A 37 -2.96 12.84 12.43
N MET A 38 -1.99 12.89 13.34
CA MET A 38 -1.88 13.99 14.32
C MET A 38 -1.68 15.34 13.62
N HIS A 39 -0.79 15.40 12.63
CA HIS A 39 -0.61 16.61 11.80
C HIS A 39 -1.90 17.02 11.09
N ALA A 40 -2.64 16.06 10.56
CA ALA A 40 -3.90 16.30 9.87
C ALA A 40 -4.99 16.87 10.81
N ALA A 41 -4.95 16.52 12.10
CA ALA A 41 -5.88 17.03 13.11
C ALA A 41 -5.53 18.46 13.56
N ALA A 42 -4.24 18.80 13.62
CA ALA A 42 -3.78 20.12 14.07
C ALA A 42 -3.97 21.23 13.02
N GLN A 43 -3.80 20.95 11.73
CA GLN A 43 -3.84 21.98 10.68
C GLN A 43 -5.13 21.99 9.86
N LYS A 44 -5.70 23.19 9.67
CA LYS A 44 -6.90 23.42 8.82
C LYS A 44 -6.61 23.44 7.31
N ALA A 45 -5.38 23.70 6.89
CA ALA A 45 -4.98 23.72 5.48
C ALA A 45 -3.79 22.78 5.27
N ARG A 46 -3.95 21.80 4.37
CA ARG A 46 -2.95 20.75 4.11
C ARG A 46 -2.26 21.01 2.77
N HIS A 47 -0.94 20.88 2.76
CA HIS A 47 -0.12 21.06 1.56
C HIS A 47 -0.03 19.76 0.73
N THR A 48 0.29 19.87 -0.55
CA THR A 48 0.47 18.73 -1.46
C THR A 48 1.51 17.74 -0.93
N ASP A 49 2.57 18.22 -0.29
CA ASP A 49 3.66 17.40 0.28
C ASP A 49 3.18 16.49 1.42
N PHE A 50 2.18 16.94 2.19
CA PHE A 50 1.54 16.11 3.23
C PHE A 50 0.79 14.94 2.59
N TYR A 51 -0.01 15.21 1.56
CA TYR A 51 -0.78 14.17 0.87
C TYR A 51 0.13 13.18 0.16
N ASP A 52 1.26 13.65 -0.40
CA ASP A 52 2.26 12.79 -1.02
C ASP A 52 2.91 11.87 0.02
N ALA A 53 3.28 12.39 1.19
CA ALA A 53 3.78 11.59 2.30
C ALA A 53 2.75 10.56 2.79
N LEU A 54 1.47 10.94 2.90
CA LEU A 54 0.39 10.02 3.30
C LEU A 54 0.22 8.87 2.32
N VAL A 55 0.15 9.16 1.01
CA VAL A 55 0.07 8.11 -0.02
C VAL A 55 1.27 7.18 0.03
N TYR A 56 2.47 7.72 0.28
CA TYR A 56 3.69 6.93 0.36
C TYR A 56 3.70 6.01 1.59
N VAL A 57 3.40 6.53 2.78
CA VAL A 57 3.31 5.72 4.02
C VAL A 57 2.27 4.61 3.88
N LEU A 58 1.09 4.92 3.35
CA LEU A 58 0.05 3.92 3.12
C LEU A 58 0.55 2.81 2.17
N SER A 59 1.33 3.16 1.16
CA SER A 59 1.89 2.18 0.23
C SER A 59 2.94 1.27 0.86
N GLU A 60 3.78 1.79 1.77
CA GLU A 60 4.78 1.00 2.50
C GLU A 60 4.10 0.05 3.49
N ILE A 61 3.06 0.52 4.19
CA ILE A 61 2.23 -0.34 5.06
C ILE A 61 1.57 -1.45 4.26
N LEU A 62 0.94 -1.12 3.13
CA LEU A 62 0.28 -2.10 2.26
C LEU A 62 1.29 -3.12 1.74
N THR A 63 2.41 -2.66 1.20
CA THR A 63 3.49 -3.52 0.68
C THR A 63 4.01 -4.47 1.76
N THR A 64 4.30 -3.93 2.95
CA THR A 64 4.79 -4.74 4.08
C THR A 64 3.77 -5.78 4.53
N LYS A 65 2.49 -5.40 4.68
CA LYS A 65 1.41 -6.35 5.02
C LYS A 65 1.27 -7.45 3.97
N LEU A 66 1.46 -7.13 2.69
CA LEU A 66 1.37 -8.11 1.62
C LEU A 66 2.53 -9.12 1.67
N PHE A 67 3.75 -8.69 1.96
CA PHE A 67 4.87 -9.64 2.16
C PHE A 67 4.69 -10.54 3.38
N ILE A 68 4.07 -10.04 4.46
CA ILE A 68 3.66 -10.90 5.58
C ILE A 68 2.62 -11.92 5.09
N ILE A 69 1.57 -11.49 4.39
CA ILE A 69 0.55 -12.40 3.83
C ILE A 69 1.17 -13.48 2.95
N GLN A 70 2.12 -13.11 2.08
CA GLN A 70 2.82 -14.05 1.20
C GLN A 70 3.56 -15.12 2.00
N ARG A 71 4.35 -14.71 3.00
CA ARG A 71 5.10 -15.63 3.88
C ARG A 71 4.14 -16.57 4.63
N GLU A 72 3.11 -16.01 5.25
CA GLU A 72 2.16 -16.79 6.06
C GLU A 72 1.27 -17.72 5.22
N ALA A 73 1.00 -17.37 3.96
CA ALA A 73 0.28 -18.26 3.04
C ALA A 73 1.13 -19.48 2.65
N GLN A 74 2.45 -19.30 2.46
CA GLN A 74 3.38 -20.41 2.21
C GLN A 74 3.51 -21.34 3.41
N ASP A 75 3.41 -20.79 4.63
CA ASP A 75 3.42 -21.54 5.88
C ASP A 75 2.02 -22.08 6.28
N SER A 76 1.04 -22.01 5.39
CA SER A 76 -0.34 -22.48 5.61
C SER A 76 -1.08 -21.79 6.78
N ASN A 77 -0.63 -20.61 7.19
CA ASN A 77 -1.17 -19.86 8.32
C ASN A 77 -2.25 -18.85 7.90
N PHE A 78 -3.38 -19.34 7.39
CA PHE A 78 -4.43 -18.48 6.84
C PHE A 78 -5.18 -17.63 7.87
N ALA A 79 -5.09 -17.98 9.16
CA ALA A 79 -5.62 -17.12 10.22
C ALA A 79 -4.88 -15.77 10.26
N VAL A 80 -3.55 -15.80 10.12
CA VAL A 80 -2.73 -14.57 10.06
C VAL A 80 -2.96 -13.84 8.74
N VAL A 81 -3.08 -14.57 7.62
CA VAL A 81 -3.44 -13.98 6.31
C VAL A 81 -4.75 -13.18 6.41
N ALA A 82 -5.80 -13.77 6.97
CA ALA A 82 -7.09 -13.11 7.14
C ALA A 82 -7.00 -11.86 8.03
N ASN A 83 -6.25 -11.94 9.14
CA ASN A 83 -6.04 -10.80 10.05
C ASN A 83 -5.34 -9.63 9.35
N HIS A 84 -4.26 -9.89 8.59
CA HIS A 84 -3.57 -8.81 7.88
C HIS A 84 -4.39 -8.24 6.72
N TRP A 85 -5.19 -9.07 6.04
CA TRP A 85 -6.04 -8.67 4.94
C TRP A 85 -7.16 -7.71 5.36
N GLN A 86 -7.68 -7.82 6.58
CA GLN A 86 -8.84 -7.05 7.06
C GLN A 86 -8.70 -5.53 6.86
N ASP A 87 -7.50 -4.98 7.07
CA ASP A 87 -7.27 -3.53 6.95
C ASP A 87 -6.96 -3.07 5.51
N ILE A 88 -6.50 -3.99 4.65
CA ILE A 88 -5.95 -3.67 3.32
C ILE A 88 -6.97 -2.92 2.44
N PRO A 89 -8.25 -3.34 2.33
CA PRO A 89 -9.23 -2.61 1.52
C PRO A 89 -9.41 -1.15 1.97
N GLY A 90 -9.41 -0.89 3.27
CA GLY A 90 -9.56 0.46 3.83
C GLY A 90 -8.35 1.34 3.52
N LEU A 91 -7.14 0.83 3.76
CA LEU A 91 -5.89 1.54 3.48
C LEU A 91 -5.71 1.81 1.99
N LEU A 92 -6.03 0.83 1.13
CA LEU A 92 -5.99 0.99 -0.32
C LEU A 92 -6.98 2.06 -0.79
N HIS A 93 -8.21 2.04 -0.26
CA HIS A 93 -9.21 3.04 -0.60
C HIS A 93 -8.75 4.46 -0.22
N GLU A 94 -8.20 4.62 0.98
CA GLU A 94 -7.68 5.91 1.46
C GLU A 94 -6.52 6.40 0.59
N MET A 95 -5.59 5.51 0.23
CA MET A 95 -4.45 5.81 -0.64
C MET A 95 -4.92 6.29 -2.03
N GLU A 96 -5.86 5.55 -2.63
CA GLU A 96 -6.40 5.87 -3.96
C GLU A 96 -7.21 7.17 -3.95
N LEU A 97 -8.04 7.38 -2.93
CA LEU A 97 -8.85 8.59 -2.78
C LEU A 97 -7.96 9.82 -2.60
N THR A 98 -7.03 9.76 -1.65
CA THR A 98 -6.07 10.85 -1.37
C THR A 98 -5.28 11.22 -2.63
N HIS A 99 -4.79 10.23 -3.37
CA HIS A 99 -4.08 10.46 -4.61
C HIS A 99 -4.96 11.11 -5.68
N LYS A 100 -6.17 10.56 -5.91
CA LYS A 100 -7.12 11.04 -6.91
C LYS A 100 -7.52 12.49 -6.66
N GLU A 101 -7.80 12.85 -5.42
CA GLU A 101 -8.30 14.17 -5.04
C GLU A 101 -7.20 15.23 -4.97
N HIS A 102 -6.01 14.87 -4.47
CA HIS A 102 -4.99 15.86 -4.12
C HIS A 102 -3.71 15.80 -4.97
N LEU A 103 -3.36 14.63 -5.54
CA LEU A 103 -2.05 14.41 -6.17
C LEU A 103 -2.10 14.13 -7.67
N LYS A 104 -3.23 13.69 -8.24
CA LYS A 104 -3.33 13.25 -9.64
C LYS A 104 -2.77 14.25 -10.66
N LYS A 105 -2.86 15.55 -10.39
CA LYS A 105 -2.35 16.62 -11.26
C LYS A 105 -0.93 17.10 -10.91
N SER A 106 -0.36 16.65 -9.79
CA SER A 106 0.95 17.08 -9.30
C SER A 106 2.08 16.29 -9.95
N LYS A 107 2.78 16.90 -10.92
CA LYS A 107 3.92 16.24 -11.61
C LYS A 107 5.14 16.02 -10.71
N HIS A 108 5.23 16.73 -9.58
CA HIS A 108 6.41 16.71 -8.71
C HIS A 108 6.30 15.72 -7.56
N ALA A 109 5.08 15.23 -7.26
CA ALA A 109 4.82 14.24 -6.23
C ALA A 109 5.61 12.93 -6.47
N PHE A 110 6.28 12.44 -5.43
CA PHE A 110 7.04 11.19 -5.46
C PHE A 110 6.13 10.00 -5.78
N SER A 111 4.94 9.96 -5.18
CA SER A 111 3.94 8.91 -5.44
C SER A 111 3.57 8.77 -6.93
N ASN A 112 3.53 9.88 -7.67
CA ASN A 112 3.30 9.88 -9.12
C ASN A 112 4.52 9.42 -9.92
N LYS A 113 5.70 9.95 -9.59
CA LYS A 113 6.96 9.61 -10.29
C LYS A 113 7.25 8.12 -10.19
N GLU A 114 7.02 7.55 -9.03
CA GLU A 114 7.31 6.15 -8.75
C GLU A 114 6.15 5.21 -9.05
N LYS A 115 5.01 5.75 -9.50
CA LYS A 115 3.80 4.99 -9.82
C LYS A 115 3.36 4.09 -8.65
N VAL A 116 3.43 4.60 -7.43
CA VAL A 116 3.26 3.84 -6.18
C VAL A 116 1.96 3.03 -6.17
N ILE A 117 0.82 3.64 -6.54
CA ILE A 117 -0.48 2.95 -6.58
C ILE A 117 -0.47 1.78 -7.57
N SER A 118 0.16 1.96 -8.73
CA SER A 118 0.26 0.89 -9.73
C SER A 118 1.11 -0.27 -9.20
N LYS A 119 2.21 0.02 -8.51
CA LYS A 119 3.07 -0.99 -7.89
C LYS A 119 2.32 -1.79 -6.82
N VAL A 120 1.61 -1.11 -5.92
CA VAL A 120 0.81 -1.77 -4.88
C VAL A 120 -0.28 -2.65 -5.48
N ARG A 121 -0.99 -2.19 -6.51
CA ARG A 121 -2.01 -3.01 -7.18
C ARG A 121 -1.43 -4.22 -7.92
N LEU A 122 -0.26 -4.09 -8.54
CA LEU A 122 0.43 -5.22 -9.16
C LEU A 122 0.85 -6.26 -8.11
N LEU A 123 1.31 -5.79 -6.96
CA LEU A 123 1.68 -6.65 -5.84
C LEU A 123 0.45 -7.34 -5.23
N LEU A 124 -0.67 -6.62 -5.06
CA LEU A 124 -1.96 -7.19 -4.65
C LEU A 124 -2.43 -8.28 -5.62
N ALA A 125 -2.36 -8.02 -6.92
CA ALA A 125 -2.71 -9.00 -7.94
C ALA A 125 -1.91 -10.30 -7.79
N LYS A 126 -0.59 -10.18 -7.65
CA LYS A 126 0.32 -11.30 -7.49
C LYS A 126 0.06 -12.08 -6.19
N ILE A 127 -0.03 -11.40 -5.06
CA ILE A 127 -0.12 -12.08 -3.76
C ILE A 127 -1.51 -12.70 -3.56
N CYS A 128 -2.58 -12.10 -4.08
CA CYS A 128 -3.89 -12.76 -4.08
C CYS A 128 -3.90 -14.07 -4.88
N GLU A 129 -3.19 -14.11 -6.01
CA GLU A 129 -3.01 -15.33 -6.81
C GLU A 129 -2.21 -16.37 -6.02
N GLU A 130 -1.08 -16.00 -5.41
CA GLU A 130 -0.27 -16.91 -4.58
C GLU A 130 -1.03 -17.45 -3.36
N VAL A 131 -1.87 -16.64 -2.70
CA VAL A 131 -2.74 -17.10 -1.60
C VAL A 131 -3.78 -18.10 -2.12
N SER A 132 -4.37 -17.86 -3.29
CA SER A 132 -5.29 -18.80 -3.92
C SER A 132 -4.61 -20.13 -4.23
N ASP A 133 -3.39 -20.09 -4.77
CA ASP A 133 -2.63 -21.29 -5.11
C ASP A 133 -2.27 -22.08 -3.84
N ALA A 134 -1.78 -21.41 -2.79
CA ALA A 134 -1.48 -22.05 -1.51
C ALA A 134 -2.72 -22.68 -0.84
N LEU A 135 -3.91 -22.06 -0.99
CA LEU A 135 -5.18 -22.66 -0.55
C LEU A 135 -5.55 -23.88 -1.39
N ALA A 136 -5.32 -23.82 -2.71
CA ALA A 136 -5.61 -24.90 -3.62
C ALA A 136 -4.69 -26.11 -3.41
N ASP A 137 -3.44 -25.89 -3.00
CA ASP A 137 -2.46 -26.93 -2.69
C ASP A 137 -2.81 -27.71 -1.39
N GLN A 138 -3.57 -27.08 -0.48
CA GLN A 138 -4.05 -27.71 0.76
C GLN A 138 -5.38 -28.46 0.61
N LEU A 139 -5.91 -28.55 -0.60
CA LEU A 139 -7.14 -29.30 -0.87
C LEU A 139 -6.86 -30.81 -0.81
N GLU A 140 -6.77 -31.35 0.41
CA GLU A 140 -6.79 -32.79 0.67
C GLU A 140 -8.25 -33.29 0.69
N GLU A 141 -8.50 -34.48 0.13
CA GLU A 141 -9.86 -34.99 -0.09
C GLU A 141 -10.54 -35.61 1.15
N ASP A 142 -9.86 -35.61 2.30
CA ASP A 142 -10.26 -36.40 3.47
C ASP A 142 -11.45 -35.81 4.26
N ASP A 143 -11.66 -34.48 4.21
CA ASP A 143 -12.83 -33.80 4.83
C ASP A 143 -13.58 -32.95 3.80
N ALA A 144 -14.76 -33.42 3.40
CA ALA A 144 -15.57 -32.81 2.35
C ALA A 144 -16.08 -31.39 2.69
N GLU A 145 -16.32 -31.08 3.96
CA GLU A 145 -16.84 -29.76 4.36
C GLU A 145 -15.72 -28.72 4.39
N VAL A 146 -14.57 -29.10 4.97
CA VAL A 146 -13.36 -28.27 4.99
C VAL A 146 -12.84 -28.02 3.57
N TYR A 147 -12.82 -29.06 2.73
CA TYR A 147 -12.45 -28.96 1.32
C TYR A 147 -13.30 -27.92 0.58
N LEU A 148 -14.62 -27.96 0.75
CA LEU A 148 -15.53 -27.06 0.04
C LEU A 148 -15.33 -25.60 0.48
N GLU A 149 -15.08 -25.37 1.75
CA GLU A 149 -14.82 -24.04 2.29
C GLU A 149 -13.48 -23.47 1.80
N LEU A 150 -12.41 -24.27 1.84
CA LEU A 150 -11.10 -23.89 1.30
C LEU A 150 -11.18 -23.58 -0.20
N LEU A 151 -11.91 -24.39 -0.98
CA LEU A 151 -12.07 -24.17 -2.41
C LEU A 151 -12.82 -22.86 -2.71
N LYS A 152 -13.87 -22.54 -1.95
CA LYS A 152 -14.56 -21.24 -2.06
C LYS A 152 -13.64 -20.07 -1.74
N GLN A 153 -12.80 -20.22 -0.72
CA GLN A 153 -11.80 -19.21 -0.36
C GLN A 153 -10.75 -19.02 -1.45
N ALA A 154 -10.22 -20.10 -2.03
CA ALA A 154 -9.28 -20.04 -3.14
C ALA A 154 -9.88 -19.28 -4.34
N ILE A 155 -11.10 -19.63 -4.75
CA ILE A 155 -11.84 -18.95 -5.82
C ILE A 155 -11.96 -17.45 -5.55
N GLU A 156 -12.31 -17.08 -4.32
CA GLU A 156 -12.48 -15.68 -3.93
C GLU A 156 -11.15 -14.91 -3.94
N TRP A 157 -10.04 -15.53 -3.52
CA TRP A 157 -8.71 -14.95 -3.63
C TRP A 157 -8.26 -14.78 -5.08
N MET A 158 -8.50 -15.78 -5.93
CA MET A 158 -8.21 -15.70 -7.36
C MET A 158 -9.01 -14.58 -8.03
N LYS A 159 -10.31 -14.43 -7.71
CA LYS A 159 -11.14 -13.31 -8.20
C LYS A 159 -10.55 -11.96 -7.83
N ARG A 160 -10.05 -11.80 -6.60
CA ARG A 160 -9.38 -10.56 -6.15
C ARG A 160 -8.10 -10.32 -6.94
N GLY A 161 -7.29 -11.36 -7.16
CA GLY A 161 -6.09 -11.30 -7.99
C GLY A 161 -6.40 -10.77 -9.40
N ILE A 162 -7.35 -11.41 -10.09
CA ILE A 162 -7.85 -11.03 -11.41
C ILE A 162 -8.34 -9.57 -11.44
N HIS A 163 -9.14 -9.16 -10.46
CA HIS A 163 -9.65 -7.79 -10.38
C HIS A 163 -8.52 -6.74 -10.33
N PHE A 164 -7.46 -7.01 -9.57
CA PHE A 164 -6.30 -6.12 -9.52
C PHE A 164 -5.46 -6.16 -10.80
N GLN A 165 -5.36 -7.31 -11.49
CA GLN A 165 -4.73 -7.41 -12.81
C GLN A 165 -5.47 -6.54 -13.84
N VAL A 166 -6.80 -6.66 -13.95
CA VAL A 166 -7.61 -5.85 -14.87
C VAL A 166 -7.44 -4.35 -14.58
N LYS A 167 -7.40 -3.95 -13.31
CA LYS A 167 -7.19 -2.55 -12.92
C LYS A 167 -5.81 -1.98 -13.25
N THR A 168 -4.80 -2.82 -13.47
CA THR A 168 -3.40 -2.40 -13.68
C THR A 168 -2.95 -2.55 -15.11
N GLU A 169 -3.20 -3.72 -15.69
CA GLU A 169 -2.75 -4.10 -17.04
C GLU A 169 -3.88 -3.91 -18.07
N GLY A 170 -5.12 -3.65 -17.64
CA GLY A 170 -6.29 -3.54 -18.51
C GLY A 170 -6.80 -4.87 -19.05
N THR A 171 -6.08 -5.96 -18.78
CA THR A 171 -6.41 -7.32 -19.23
C THR A 171 -5.98 -8.35 -18.17
N THR A 172 -6.55 -9.55 -18.19
CA THR A 172 -6.19 -10.64 -17.27
C THR A 172 -4.96 -11.40 -17.77
N LYS A 173 -4.18 -12.05 -16.89
CA LYS A 173 -3.18 -13.02 -17.36
C LYS A 173 -3.87 -14.33 -17.72
N LEU A 174 -3.44 -14.98 -18.80
CA LEU A 174 -4.02 -16.25 -19.23
C LEU A 174 -3.87 -17.32 -18.13
N SER A 175 -2.72 -17.40 -17.46
CA SER A 175 -2.50 -18.35 -16.36
C SER A 175 -3.50 -18.17 -15.23
N SER A 176 -3.76 -16.94 -14.79
CA SER A 176 -4.71 -16.65 -13.72
C SER A 176 -6.15 -16.93 -14.14
N SER A 177 -6.49 -16.66 -15.41
CA SER A 177 -7.79 -17.03 -15.98
C SER A 177 -7.99 -18.56 -16.03
N LEU A 178 -6.96 -19.32 -16.42
CA LEU A 178 -7.02 -20.79 -16.43
C LEU A 178 -7.11 -21.35 -15.01
N GLY A 179 -6.30 -20.83 -14.07
CA GLY A 179 -6.37 -21.19 -12.65
C GLY A 179 -7.76 -20.94 -12.04
N TYR A 180 -8.38 -19.81 -12.37
CA TYR A 180 -9.75 -19.51 -11.95
C TYR A 180 -10.79 -20.49 -12.52
N LEU A 181 -10.69 -20.82 -13.82
CA LEU A 181 -11.58 -21.79 -14.46
C LEU A 181 -11.39 -23.21 -13.90
N ASN A 182 -10.15 -23.60 -13.59
CA ASN A 182 -9.83 -24.86 -12.91
C ASN A 182 -10.52 -24.94 -11.54
N LEU A 183 -10.43 -23.88 -10.73
CA LEU A 183 -11.07 -23.85 -9.41
C LEU A 183 -12.61 -23.92 -9.52
N LEU A 184 -13.21 -23.22 -10.49
CA LEU A 184 -14.65 -23.29 -10.75
C LEU A 184 -15.09 -24.68 -11.23
N GLU A 185 -14.30 -25.33 -12.08
CA GLU A 185 -14.52 -26.71 -12.48
C GLU A 185 -14.49 -27.64 -11.27
N ARG A 186 -13.47 -27.53 -10.42
CA ARG A 186 -13.36 -28.37 -9.21
C ARG A 186 -14.56 -28.17 -8.31
N LEU A 187 -15.05 -26.94 -8.19
CA LEU A 187 -16.23 -26.63 -7.38
C LEU A 187 -17.48 -27.26 -7.99
N TYR A 188 -17.67 -27.15 -9.31
CA TYR A 188 -18.75 -27.82 -10.03
C TYR A 188 -18.69 -29.35 -9.88
N LYS A 189 -17.53 -29.98 -10.08
CA LYS A 189 -17.34 -31.43 -9.94
C LYS A 189 -17.78 -31.92 -8.54
N LYS A 190 -17.58 -31.12 -7.49
CA LYS A 190 -17.94 -31.48 -6.11
C LYS A 190 -19.38 -31.11 -5.73
N THR A 191 -19.92 -29.97 -6.16
CA THR A 191 -21.28 -29.53 -5.78
C THR A 191 -22.36 -29.98 -6.76
N GLN A 192 -21.99 -30.25 -8.01
CA GLN A 192 -22.89 -30.45 -9.14
C GLN A 192 -23.84 -29.25 -9.38
N ASP A 193 -23.47 -28.06 -8.89
CA ASP A 193 -24.26 -26.84 -9.08
C ASP A 193 -23.97 -26.20 -10.44
N GLU A 194 -24.97 -26.26 -11.33
CA GLU A 194 -24.95 -25.68 -12.67
C GLU A 194 -24.64 -24.19 -12.71
N ALA A 195 -24.89 -23.45 -11.61
CA ALA A 195 -24.54 -22.04 -11.52
C ALA A 195 -23.04 -21.79 -11.78
N HIS A 196 -22.16 -22.72 -11.40
CA HIS A 196 -20.72 -22.59 -11.61
C HIS A 196 -20.33 -22.67 -13.09
N ILE A 197 -21.01 -23.52 -13.88
CA ILE A 197 -20.78 -23.60 -15.34
C ILE A 197 -21.25 -22.31 -16.03
N ARG A 198 -22.34 -21.70 -15.57
CA ARG A 198 -22.77 -20.39 -16.07
C ARG A 198 -21.74 -19.31 -15.79
N VAL A 199 -21.17 -19.28 -14.58
CA VAL A 199 -20.09 -18.36 -14.22
C VAL A 199 -18.85 -18.57 -15.09
N MET A 200 -18.48 -19.82 -15.41
CA MET A 200 -17.38 -20.11 -16.34
C MET A 200 -17.66 -19.54 -17.74
N SER A 201 -18.87 -19.76 -18.27
CA SER A 201 -19.29 -19.23 -19.57
C SER A 201 -19.26 -17.70 -19.61
N GLU A 202 -19.84 -17.05 -18.60
CA GLU A 202 -19.82 -15.59 -18.48
C GLU A 202 -18.40 -15.05 -18.43
N TYR A 203 -17.51 -15.67 -17.65
CA TYR A 203 -16.12 -15.26 -17.51
C TYR A 203 -15.32 -15.41 -18.81
N ILE A 204 -15.47 -16.53 -19.53
CA ILE A 204 -14.81 -16.76 -20.82
C ILE A 204 -15.18 -15.68 -21.83
N ASN A 205 -16.47 -15.31 -21.87
CA ASN A 205 -17.00 -14.28 -22.75
C ASN A 205 -16.58 -12.87 -22.33
N GLU A 206 -16.70 -12.52 -21.04
CA GLU A 206 -16.35 -11.19 -20.52
C GLU A 206 -14.89 -10.82 -20.80
N HIS A 207 -13.99 -11.81 -20.72
CA HIS A 207 -12.56 -11.61 -20.96
C HIS A 207 -12.09 -11.98 -22.37
N ASN A 208 -13.01 -12.30 -23.29
CA ASN A 208 -12.73 -12.71 -24.67
C ASN A 208 -11.60 -13.75 -24.77
N LEU A 209 -11.64 -14.77 -23.90
CA LEU A 209 -10.50 -15.70 -23.76
C LEU A 209 -10.23 -16.50 -25.05
N LEU A 210 -11.27 -16.81 -25.83
CA LEU A 210 -11.17 -17.49 -27.12
C LEU A 210 -10.51 -16.66 -28.22
N GLU A 211 -10.57 -15.33 -28.14
CA GLU A 211 -9.98 -14.42 -29.11
C GLU A 211 -8.49 -14.17 -28.85
N ARG A 212 -7.97 -14.64 -27.71
CA ARG A 212 -6.57 -14.45 -27.34
C ARG A 212 -5.64 -15.35 -28.14
N THR A 213 -4.52 -14.79 -28.57
CA THR A 213 -3.46 -15.57 -29.21
C THR A 213 -2.72 -16.41 -28.16
N ILE A 214 -3.06 -17.69 -28.06
CA ILE A 214 -2.41 -18.66 -27.16
C ILE A 214 -1.35 -19.44 -27.95
N LYS A 215 -0.07 -19.29 -27.57
CA LYS A 215 1.05 -19.96 -28.25
C LYS A 215 1.25 -21.42 -27.81
N SER A 216 0.95 -21.73 -26.55
CA SER A 216 1.10 -23.09 -25.99
C SER A 216 -0.12 -23.95 -26.38
N PRO A 217 0.07 -25.06 -27.12
CA PRO A 217 -1.02 -25.97 -27.46
C PRO A 217 -1.74 -26.52 -26.23
N LEU A 218 -0.99 -26.91 -25.20
CA LEU A 218 -1.54 -27.43 -23.94
C LEU A 218 -2.46 -26.42 -23.24
N ARG A 219 -2.01 -25.16 -23.08
CA ARG A 219 -2.85 -24.12 -22.47
C ARG A 219 -4.09 -23.79 -23.31
N LYS A 220 -4.00 -23.95 -24.63
CA LYS A 220 -5.16 -23.78 -25.51
C LYS A 220 -6.13 -24.95 -25.32
N LEU A 221 -5.64 -26.18 -25.26
CA LEU A 221 -6.45 -27.37 -24.95
C LEU A 221 -7.13 -27.27 -23.59
N GLU A 222 -6.44 -26.76 -22.58
CA GLU A 222 -7.01 -26.47 -21.25
C GLU A 222 -8.17 -25.48 -21.35
N LEU A 223 -8.01 -24.37 -22.09
CA LEU A 223 -9.14 -23.45 -22.32
C LEU A 223 -10.30 -24.14 -23.03
N LEU A 224 -10.02 -24.94 -24.06
CA LEU A 224 -11.04 -25.64 -24.84
C LEU A 224 -11.74 -26.74 -24.02
N SER A 225 -11.11 -27.33 -23.01
CA SER A 225 -11.77 -28.30 -22.12
C SER A 225 -12.89 -27.63 -21.29
N TYR A 226 -12.65 -26.40 -20.79
CA TYR A 226 -13.67 -25.61 -20.13
C TYR A 226 -14.81 -25.23 -21.09
N VAL A 227 -14.47 -24.86 -22.32
CA VAL A 227 -15.45 -24.51 -23.38
C VAL A 227 -16.29 -25.73 -23.75
N ALA A 228 -15.67 -26.91 -23.90
CA ALA A 228 -16.36 -28.17 -24.18
C ALA A 228 -17.37 -28.49 -23.09
N ARG A 229 -16.98 -28.31 -21.82
CA ARG A 229 -17.89 -28.52 -20.68
C ARG A 229 -19.08 -27.56 -20.71
N VAL A 230 -18.84 -26.27 -20.97
CA VAL A 230 -19.91 -25.28 -21.12
C VAL A 230 -20.84 -25.62 -22.29
N ALA A 231 -20.29 -26.05 -23.41
CA ALA A 231 -21.05 -26.40 -24.61
C ALA A 231 -21.90 -27.67 -24.39
N LEU A 232 -21.33 -28.72 -23.79
CA LEU A 232 -22.05 -29.94 -23.40
C LEU A 232 -23.20 -29.63 -22.44
N PHE A 233 -22.96 -28.78 -21.44
CA PHE A 233 -23.99 -28.32 -20.50
C PHE A 233 -25.14 -27.58 -21.19
N ASN A 234 -24.81 -26.74 -22.19
CA ASN A 234 -25.81 -26.00 -22.96
C ASN A 234 -26.43 -26.80 -24.13
N HIS A 235 -26.12 -28.09 -24.24
CA HIS A 235 -26.54 -28.96 -25.36
C HIS A 235 -26.18 -28.39 -26.74
N GLN A 236 -25.02 -27.74 -26.86
CA GLN A 236 -24.49 -27.22 -28.11
C GLN A 236 -23.73 -28.31 -28.88
N ASP A 237 -23.69 -28.19 -30.21
CA ASP A 237 -22.87 -29.07 -31.05
C ASP A 237 -21.38 -28.79 -30.79
N ILE A 238 -20.65 -29.81 -30.35
CA ILE A 238 -19.22 -29.73 -30.05
C ILE A 238 -18.35 -30.32 -31.16
N HIS A 239 -18.90 -30.71 -32.31
CA HIS A 239 -18.13 -31.39 -33.36
C HIS A 239 -16.94 -30.58 -33.87
N GLU A 240 -17.11 -29.28 -34.12
CA GLU A 240 -16.02 -28.38 -34.55
C GLU A 240 -14.95 -28.24 -33.46
N LEU A 241 -15.38 -28.16 -32.20
CA LEU A 241 -14.49 -28.09 -31.04
C LEU A 241 -13.66 -29.37 -30.90
N THR A 242 -14.27 -30.54 -31.09
CA THR A 242 -13.59 -31.85 -31.09
C THR A 242 -12.52 -31.92 -32.17
N LEU A 243 -12.79 -31.41 -33.37
CA LEU A 243 -11.81 -31.37 -34.45
C LEU A 243 -10.63 -30.44 -34.12
N GLU A 244 -10.90 -29.27 -33.55
CA GLU A 244 -9.86 -28.35 -33.10
C GLU A 244 -9.00 -28.95 -31.98
N CYS A 245 -9.62 -29.60 -30.99
CA CYS A 245 -8.92 -30.29 -29.91
C CYS A 245 -8.00 -31.39 -30.44
N LYS A 246 -8.46 -32.22 -31.39
CA LYS A 246 -7.63 -33.27 -32.00
C LYS A 246 -6.44 -32.69 -32.75
N ALA A 247 -6.64 -31.64 -33.54
CA ALA A 247 -5.56 -30.98 -34.26
C ALA A 247 -4.51 -30.35 -33.32
N LEU A 248 -4.93 -29.83 -32.18
CA LEU A 248 -4.03 -29.28 -31.16
C LEU A 248 -3.31 -30.36 -30.36
N TYR A 249 -3.97 -31.49 -30.09
CA TYR A 249 -3.39 -32.63 -29.38
C TYR A 249 -2.13 -33.16 -30.10
N ASP A 250 -2.17 -33.23 -31.44
CA ASP A 250 -1.03 -33.65 -32.26
C ASP A 250 0.18 -32.70 -32.16
N LEU A 251 -0.03 -31.46 -31.70
CA LEU A 251 1.00 -30.43 -31.52
C LEU A 251 1.56 -30.38 -30.09
N VAL A 252 1.03 -31.17 -29.15
CA VAL A 252 1.52 -31.23 -27.77
C VAL A 252 2.83 -32.03 -27.72
N PRO A 253 3.91 -31.47 -27.12
CA PRO A 253 5.18 -32.17 -26.90
C PRO A 253 4.97 -33.50 -26.16
N GLU A 254 5.78 -34.53 -26.46
CA GLU A 254 5.62 -35.86 -25.85
C GLU A 254 5.78 -35.84 -24.32
N ASP A 255 6.62 -34.95 -23.79
CA ASP A 255 6.85 -34.73 -22.36
C ASP A 255 5.66 -34.07 -21.63
N GLU A 256 4.72 -33.48 -22.36
CA GLU A 256 3.50 -32.86 -21.81
C GLU A 256 2.25 -33.75 -21.95
N ARG A 257 2.37 -34.95 -22.56
CA ARG A 257 1.22 -35.83 -22.83
C ARG A 257 0.65 -36.53 -21.60
N ASP A 258 1.42 -36.64 -20.53
CA ASP A 258 0.96 -37.21 -19.25
C ASP A 258 0.15 -36.20 -18.40
N ASN A 259 -0.23 -35.06 -18.96
CA ASN A 259 -0.98 -34.05 -18.24
C ASN A 259 -2.45 -34.48 -18.02
N PRO A 260 -2.96 -34.45 -16.76
CA PRO A 260 -4.31 -34.92 -16.44
C PRO A 260 -5.44 -34.16 -17.14
N ILE A 261 -5.18 -32.94 -17.62
CA ILE A 261 -6.14 -32.15 -18.40
C ILE A 261 -6.49 -32.85 -19.71
N LEU A 262 -5.56 -33.61 -20.29
CA LEU A 262 -5.78 -34.34 -21.54
C LEU A 262 -6.73 -35.52 -21.34
N ASP A 263 -6.63 -36.22 -20.21
CA ASP A 263 -7.55 -37.30 -19.84
C ASP A 263 -8.96 -36.76 -19.56
N ASP A 264 -9.05 -35.66 -18.82
CA ASP A 264 -10.31 -34.95 -18.56
C ASP A 264 -10.97 -34.47 -19.87
N LEU A 265 -10.17 -33.93 -20.80
CA LEU A 265 -10.66 -33.49 -22.11
C LEU A 265 -11.14 -34.67 -22.94
N GLN A 266 -10.37 -35.76 -23.01
CA GLN A 266 -10.77 -36.95 -23.77
C GLN A 266 -12.09 -37.51 -23.24
N SER A 267 -12.23 -37.59 -21.92
CA SER A 267 -13.47 -38.01 -21.26
C SER A 267 -14.66 -37.12 -21.62
N LEU A 268 -14.46 -35.80 -21.74
CA LEU A 268 -15.52 -34.87 -22.19
C LEU A 268 -15.87 -35.05 -23.67
N LEU A 269 -14.87 -35.27 -24.53
CA LEU A 269 -15.08 -35.46 -25.97
C LEU A 269 -15.79 -36.79 -26.27
N ASP A 270 -15.59 -37.82 -25.44
CA ASP A 270 -16.27 -39.10 -25.57
C ASP A 270 -17.75 -39.04 -25.17
N LEU A 271 -18.15 -38.02 -24.37
CA LEU A 271 -19.55 -37.73 -24.05
C LEU A 271 -20.29 -36.97 -25.17
N ALA A 272 -19.59 -36.57 -26.23
CA ALA A 272 -20.21 -36.00 -27.41
C ALA A 272 -21.18 -37.02 -28.04
N PRO A 273 -22.40 -36.64 -28.44
CA PRO A 273 -23.23 -37.53 -29.23
C PRO A 273 -22.48 -37.88 -30.51
N GLN A 274 -22.02 -39.14 -30.61
CA GLN A 274 -21.51 -39.65 -31.86
C GLN A 274 -22.65 -39.55 -32.85
N LYS A 275 -22.49 -38.70 -33.86
CA LYS A 275 -23.38 -38.67 -35.01
C LYS A 275 -23.37 -40.10 -35.53
N GLU A 276 -24.46 -40.84 -35.30
CA GLU A 276 -24.66 -42.15 -35.90
C GLU A 276 -24.36 -41.94 -37.38
N ARG A 277 -23.26 -42.53 -37.83
CA ARG A 277 -23.07 -42.80 -39.24
C ARG A 277 -24.24 -43.70 -39.55
N GLU A 278 -25.27 -43.16 -40.22
CA GLU A 278 -26.21 -43.97 -40.97
C GLU A 278 -25.34 -44.77 -41.97
N GLU A 279 -24.88 -45.94 -41.53
CA GLU A 279 -24.35 -46.98 -42.39
C GLU A 279 -25.55 -47.56 -43.13
N ASP A 280 -25.96 -46.85 -44.19
CA ASP A 280 -26.61 -47.46 -45.35
C ASP A 280 -25.58 -48.42 -46.01
N GLU A 281 -25.40 -49.61 -45.45
CA GLU A 281 -24.80 -50.74 -46.15
C GLU A 281 -25.70 -51.98 -46.06
N TYR A 282 -26.61 -52.01 -47.03
CA TYR A 282 -27.20 -53.16 -47.71
C TYR A 282 -26.91 -54.55 -47.12
N GLU A 283 -28.00 -55.20 -46.67
CA GLU A 283 -28.15 -56.64 -46.60
C GLU A 283 -27.71 -57.30 -47.92
N VAL A 284 -26.68 -58.15 -47.86
CA VAL A 284 -26.43 -59.17 -48.89
C VAL A 284 -26.60 -60.53 -48.23
N GLU A 285 -27.74 -61.15 -48.55
CA GLU A 285 -28.02 -62.56 -48.33
C GLU A 285 -27.01 -63.46 -49.05
N ASN A 286 -26.82 -64.67 -48.50
CA ASN A 286 -26.26 -65.91 -49.12
C ASN A 286 -24.72 -65.93 -49.27
N ASP A 287 -23.98 -67.01 -49.00
CA ASP A 287 -24.27 -68.42 -48.81
C ASP A 287 -23.16 -69.08 -47.96
N GLU A 288 -23.55 -70.02 -47.08
CA GLU A 288 -22.70 -71.08 -46.52
C GLU A 288 -22.23 -72.04 -47.66
N PRO A 289 -21.07 -72.74 -47.55
CA PRO A 289 -21.03 -73.95 -46.72
C PRO A 289 -19.67 -74.35 -46.08
N ASP A 290 -19.82 -75.03 -44.93
CA ASP A 290 -19.08 -76.20 -44.42
C ASP A 290 -17.58 -76.38 -44.72
N VAL A 291 -16.75 -76.40 -43.66
CA VAL A 291 -15.79 -77.50 -43.41
C VAL A 291 -15.57 -77.67 -41.88
N MET A 292 -15.97 -78.83 -41.36
CA MET A 292 -15.56 -79.42 -40.08
C MET A 292 -14.05 -79.70 -40.07
N ASP A 293 -13.36 -79.54 -38.93
CA ASP A 293 -12.96 -80.68 -38.08
C ASP A 293 -12.14 -80.24 -36.86
N ASP A 294 -12.33 -80.99 -35.80
CA ASP A 294 -11.86 -80.87 -34.41
C ASP A 294 -10.34 -80.88 -34.25
N THR A 295 -9.79 -80.27 -33.18
CA THR A 295 -9.31 -81.02 -31.99
C THR A 295 -8.56 -80.19 -30.93
N HIS A 296 -9.02 -80.38 -29.68
CA HIS A 296 -8.31 -80.46 -28.39
C HIS A 296 -7.56 -79.27 -27.75
N SER A 297 -8.19 -78.78 -26.67
CA SER A 297 -7.71 -78.66 -25.28
C SER A 297 -6.20 -78.56 -24.99
N THR A 298 -5.79 -77.63 -24.11
CA THR A 298 -5.47 -77.87 -22.67
C THR A 298 -4.71 -76.69 -22.02
N SER A 299 -5.28 -76.16 -20.93
CA SER A 299 -4.71 -75.68 -19.65
C SER A 299 -3.19 -75.42 -19.45
N GLY A 300 -2.87 -74.32 -18.73
CA GLY A 300 -1.65 -74.13 -17.89
C GLY A 300 -1.08 -72.70 -18.00
N PHE A 301 -1.30 -71.75 -17.08
CA PHE A 301 -0.83 -71.57 -15.69
C PHE A 301 0.59 -70.97 -15.56
N LEU A 302 0.65 -69.83 -14.83
CA LEU A 302 1.71 -69.18 -14.02
C LEU A 302 2.78 -68.23 -14.60
N GLU A 303 2.81 -67.03 -13.97
CA GLU A 303 3.93 -66.26 -13.33
C GLU A 303 5.30 -66.18 -14.06
N GLU A 304 6.07 -65.09 -14.05
CA GLU A 304 6.56 -64.38 -12.85
C GLU A 304 7.43 -63.16 -13.25
N LEU A 305 7.20 -62.03 -12.56
CA LEU A 305 8.09 -60.99 -11.97
C LEU A 305 9.42 -60.50 -12.62
N SER A 306 9.66 -59.18 -12.35
CA SER A 306 10.93 -58.57 -11.85
C SER A 306 12.07 -58.36 -12.88
N ASP A 307 12.85 -57.27 -12.93
CA ASP A 307 13.01 -56.05 -12.13
C ASP A 307 13.76 -55.00 -12.98
N TYR A 308 13.47 -53.72 -12.73
CA TYR A 308 14.37 -52.60 -13.06
C TYR A 308 15.55 -52.54 -12.08
N PRO A 309 16.64 -51.86 -12.43
CA PRO A 309 16.86 -50.60 -11.72
C PRO A 309 17.31 -49.44 -12.59
N ILE A 310 16.72 -48.31 -12.24
CA ILE A 310 17.03 -46.92 -12.60
C ILE A 310 18.41 -46.53 -12.06
N THR A 311 19.17 -45.77 -12.84
CA THR A 311 20.28 -44.93 -12.33
C THR A 311 20.01 -43.48 -12.68
N LEU A 312 19.87 -42.70 -11.62
CA LEU A 312 19.67 -41.26 -11.53
C LEU A 312 21.05 -40.62 -11.26
N ASP A 313 21.49 -39.67 -12.09
CA ASP A 313 22.19 -38.44 -11.69
C ASP A 313 22.82 -37.73 -12.90
N LYS A 314 22.35 -36.50 -13.17
CA LYS A 314 23.17 -35.28 -13.02
C LYS A 314 22.33 -34.02 -13.23
N LEU A 315 22.27 -33.24 -12.15
CA LEU A 315 21.75 -31.88 -12.03
C LEU A 315 22.58 -30.85 -12.82
N ASP A 316 21.91 -29.83 -13.33
CA ASP A 316 22.49 -28.52 -13.62
C ASP A 316 22.31 -27.60 -12.39
N GLU A 317 23.43 -27.27 -11.76
CA GLU A 317 23.63 -26.09 -10.91
C GLU A 317 23.98 -24.90 -11.81
N ASP A 318 23.29 -23.76 -11.64
CA ASP A 318 23.98 -22.47 -11.58
C ASP A 318 23.04 -21.39 -11.02
N VAL A 319 23.19 -21.18 -9.71
CA VAL A 319 22.76 -20.01 -8.94
C VAL A 319 23.94 -19.05 -8.91
N TYR A 320 23.75 -17.75 -9.16
CA TYR A 320 24.57 -16.68 -8.56
C TYR A 320 23.89 -15.29 -8.66
N PRO A 321 24.28 -14.31 -7.84
CA PRO A 321 23.35 -13.70 -6.89
C PRO A 321 23.19 -12.18 -7.03
N VAL A 322 22.32 -11.65 -6.16
CA VAL A 322 22.12 -10.25 -5.79
C VAL A 322 23.43 -9.50 -5.50
N ASP A 323 23.59 -8.29 -6.05
CA ASP A 323 24.26 -7.20 -5.33
C ASP A 323 23.89 -5.78 -5.83
N MET A 324 24.19 -4.81 -4.97
CA MET A 324 23.58 -3.51 -4.71
C MET A 324 23.54 -2.37 -5.77
N LEU A 325 22.61 -1.44 -5.48
CA LEU A 325 22.52 -0.01 -5.80
C LEU A 325 23.86 0.75 -5.98
N MET A 326 23.93 1.65 -6.98
CA MET A 326 24.39 3.06 -6.85
C MET A 326 24.33 3.86 -8.19
N ASP A 327 23.67 5.02 -8.09
CA ASP A 327 23.91 6.33 -8.73
C ASP A 327 23.92 6.64 -10.25
N PHE A 328 23.27 7.78 -10.50
CA PHE A 328 23.14 8.64 -11.68
C PHE A 328 24.38 8.83 -12.58
N GLN A 329 24.16 8.92 -13.90
CA GLN A 329 24.57 10.08 -14.71
C GLN A 329 23.92 10.11 -16.11
N SER A 330 23.17 11.20 -16.35
CA SER A 330 23.10 12.04 -17.57
C SER A 330 23.57 11.46 -18.91
N LEU A 331 22.70 11.51 -19.93
CA LEU A 331 23.01 12.11 -21.25
C LEU A 331 21.71 12.52 -21.98
N SER A 332 21.62 13.83 -22.26
CA SER A 332 20.92 14.53 -23.35
C SER A 332 21.18 13.88 -24.72
N SER A 333 20.43 13.97 -25.83
CA SER A 333 19.49 14.91 -26.49
C SER A 333 18.74 14.03 -27.55
N GLU A 334 17.57 14.35 -28.12
CA GLU A 334 17.36 15.29 -29.23
C GLU A 334 15.86 15.42 -29.55
N THR A 335 15.43 16.67 -29.67
CA THR A 335 14.48 17.25 -30.63
C THR A 335 13.74 16.34 -31.61
N THR A 336 12.40 16.48 -31.72
CA THR A 336 11.66 16.82 -32.97
C THR A 336 10.22 17.29 -32.66
N GLU A 337 9.99 18.58 -32.95
CA GLU A 337 8.82 19.28 -33.55
C GLU A 337 7.37 18.82 -33.23
N MET A 338 6.57 19.68 -32.58
CA MET A 338 5.63 20.65 -33.18
C MET A 338 4.53 20.04 -34.07
N SER A 339 3.29 20.05 -33.56
CA SER A 339 2.13 20.42 -34.39
C SER A 339 1.01 21.02 -33.54
N THR A 340 0.84 22.31 -33.74
CA THR A 340 -0.29 23.16 -33.36
C THR A 340 -1.51 22.88 -34.24
N PHE A 341 -2.69 22.69 -33.64
CA PHE A 341 -3.93 23.15 -34.25
C PHE A 341 -4.80 23.84 -33.20
N SER A 342 -5.23 25.04 -33.58
CA SER A 342 -6.03 25.98 -32.80
C SER A 342 -7.52 25.77 -33.03
N SER A 343 -8.29 26.04 -31.97
CA SER A 343 -9.56 26.80 -31.96
C SER A 343 -10.75 26.30 -32.80
N SER A 344 -11.90 26.02 -32.14
CA SER A 344 -12.96 27.04 -31.99
C SER A 344 -14.25 26.52 -31.30
N SER A 345 -14.76 27.36 -30.39
CA SER A 345 -16.18 27.72 -30.17
C SER A 345 -17.21 26.76 -29.56
N MET A 346 -17.77 27.25 -28.44
CA MET A 346 -19.17 27.21 -27.96
C MET A 346 -20.19 26.36 -28.73
N ASP A 347 -20.99 25.54 -28.04
CA ASP A 347 -22.25 25.99 -27.44
C ASP A 347 -22.92 24.91 -26.57
N THR A 348 -23.98 25.32 -25.88
CA THR A 348 -24.58 24.73 -24.69
C THR A 348 -25.87 23.93 -24.99
N MET A 349 -26.17 22.93 -24.14
CA MET A 349 -27.48 22.28 -23.89
C MET A 349 -27.93 21.14 -24.84
N PRO A 350 -28.91 20.30 -24.46
CA PRO A 350 -28.87 19.30 -23.39
C PRO A 350 -29.27 17.90 -23.95
N ALA A 351 -28.75 16.81 -23.40
CA ALA A 351 -29.16 15.46 -23.83
C ALA A 351 -29.85 14.72 -22.68
N ASP A 352 -31.17 14.57 -22.82
CA ASP A 352 -31.93 13.46 -22.26
C ASP A 352 -31.28 12.13 -22.68
N GLN A 353 -30.87 11.31 -21.72
CA GLN A 353 -30.59 9.90 -21.94
C GLN A 353 -31.23 9.06 -20.83
N VAL A 354 -32.40 8.54 -21.17
CA VAL A 354 -32.80 7.13 -21.06
C VAL A 354 -31.94 6.31 -20.09
N MET A 355 -32.44 6.13 -18.87
CA MET A 355 -31.97 5.10 -17.96
C MET A 355 -32.25 3.72 -18.56
N THR A 356 -31.17 3.03 -18.94
CA THR A 356 -31.15 1.57 -19.03
C THR A 356 -30.63 1.05 -17.71
N HIS A 357 -31.52 0.38 -16.97
CA HIS A 357 -31.21 -0.27 -15.71
C HIS A 357 -30.36 -1.52 -15.96
N SER A 358 -29.11 -1.51 -15.50
CA SER A 358 -28.34 -2.72 -15.23
C SER A 358 -28.50 -3.08 -13.74
N PRO A 359 -28.89 -4.31 -13.39
CA PRO A 359 -29.07 -4.68 -11.99
C PRO A 359 -27.68 -4.90 -11.35
N SER A 360 -27.36 -4.03 -10.40
CA SER A 360 -26.24 -4.21 -9.48
C SER A 360 -26.65 -5.27 -8.46
N PHE A 361 -26.01 -6.44 -8.48
CA PHE A 361 -26.10 -7.41 -7.40
C PHE A 361 -25.34 -6.87 -6.18
N SER A 362 -26.10 -6.29 -5.25
CA SER A 362 -25.66 -6.02 -3.88
C SER A 362 -25.88 -7.27 -3.04
N LEU A 363 -24.82 -7.89 -2.53
CA LEU A 363 -24.89 -8.89 -1.46
C LEU A 363 -24.43 -8.27 -0.13
N PRO A 364 -25.17 -8.51 0.98
CA PRO A 364 -24.82 -7.99 2.30
C PRO A 364 -23.92 -8.97 3.04
N PHE A 365 -22.87 -8.46 3.69
CA PHE A 365 -22.15 -9.22 4.72
C PHE A 365 -22.77 -8.96 6.09
N SER A 366 -23.30 -10.00 6.71
CA SER A 366 -23.53 -10.06 8.15
C SER A 366 -22.19 -10.36 8.82
N VAL A 367 -21.64 -9.36 9.50
CA VAL A 367 -20.48 -9.51 10.38
C VAL A 367 -20.98 -10.03 11.72
N GLN A 368 -20.53 -11.20 12.14
CA GLN A 368 -20.75 -11.68 13.50
C GLN A 368 -19.44 -12.19 14.12
N GLY A 369 -18.85 -11.35 14.99
CA GLY A 369 -18.20 -11.80 16.22
C GLY A 369 -16.67 -11.95 16.24
N PHE A 370 -16.05 -11.11 17.07
CA PHE A 370 -14.74 -11.23 17.74
C PHE A 370 -13.48 -10.70 17.01
N GLY A 371 -13.04 -9.49 17.40
CA GLY A 371 -11.73 -8.90 17.08
C GLY A 371 -11.71 -7.38 17.32
N PRO A 372 -10.57 -6.77 17.72
CA PRO A 372 -10.53 -5.43 18.32
C PRO A 372 -10.92 -4.31 17.34
N ALA A 373 -11.31 -3.17 17.90
CA ALA A 373 -11.84 -2.02 17.16
C ALA A 373 -10.97 -1.63 15.95
N PRO A 374 -11.58 -1.38 14.77
CA PRO A 374 -10.85 -0.93 13.59
C PRO A 374 -10.19 0.42 13.88
N GLN A 375 -8.95 0.59 13.43
CA GLN A 375 -8.29 1.89 13.49
C GLN A 375 -9.13 2.91 12.72
N PRO A 376 -9.30 4.14 13.26
CA PRO A 376 -10.11 5.16 12.60
C PRO A 376 -9.46 5.56 11.27
N THR A 377 -10.18 5.34 10.17
CA THR A 377 -9.79 5.79 8.83
C THR A 377 -9.98 7.31 8.70
N PHE A 378 -9.14 7.96 7.89
CA PHE A 378 -9.04 9.42 7.77
C PHE A 378 -10.34 10.16 7.39
N PHE A 379 -11.27 9.46 6.73
CA PHE A 379 -12.55 10.00 6.27
C PHE A 379 -13.74 9.62 7.17
N SER A 380 -13.48 8.93 8.29
CA SER A 380 -14.50 8.71 9.32
C SER A 380 -14.70 10.02 10.10
N SER A 381 -15.93 10.54 10.11
CA SER A 381 -16.31 11.74 10.89
C SER A 381 -15.79 11.64 12.33
N PRO A 382 -15.14 12.69 12.89
CA PRO A 382 -14.55 12.63 14.21
C PRO A 382 -15.65 12.70 15.26
N SER A 383 -16.26 11.55 15.53
CA SER A 383 -17.05 11.37 16.73
C SER A 383 -16.06 11.18 17.86
N ARG A 384 -15.79 12.28 18.59
CA ARG A 384 -15.15 12.31 19.92
C ARG A 384 -13.62 12.46 19.95
N ALA A 385 -13.16 13.65 19.58
CA ALA A 385 -11.84 14.20 19.96
C ALA A 385 -11.78 14.57 21.46
N GLN A 386 -12.04 13.63 22.37
CA GLN A 386 -11.97 13.88 23.83
C GLN A 386 -10.91 13.05 24.56
N SER A 387 -10.10 12.23 23.88
CA SER A 387 -9.04 11.44 24.53
C SER A 387 -7.61 11.83 24.14
N LEU A 388 -7.42 12.87 23.32
CA LEU A 388 -6.11 13.30 22.82
C LEU A 388 -5.56 14.57 23.48
N GLU A 389 -6.36 15.28 24.29
CA GLU A 389 -5.89 16.48 25.00
C GLU A 389 -4.97 16.17 26.21
N ASP A 390 -4.87 14.90 26.63
CA ASP A 390 -4.19 14.51 27.88
C ASP A 390 -2.73 14.03 27.73
N GLU A 391 -2.21 13.80 26.52
CA GLU A 391 -0.92 13.08 26.40
C GLU A 391 0.34 13.95 26.55
N LEU A 392 0.30 15.28 26.38
CA LEU A 392 1.52 16.10 26.27
C LEU A 392 1.46 17.45 27.04
N PRO A 393 1.38 17.42 28.39
CA PRO A 393 1.23 18.62 29.21
C PRO A 393 2.40 19.61 29.13
N HIS A 394 3.62 19.15 28.81
CA HIS A 394 4.81 20.01 28.80
C HIS A 394 4.87 20.91 27.56
N SER A 395 4.49 20.39 26.38
CA SER A 395 4.42 21.19 25.14
C SER A 395 3.42 22.32 25.27
N ARG A 396 2.23 22.01 25.81
CA ARG A 396 1.20 22.99 26.11
C ARG A 396 1.67 24.02 27.13
N ALA A 397 2.30 23.58 28.22
CA ALA A 397 2.86 24.47 29.23
C ALA A 397 3.91 25.44 28.65
N LEU A 398 4.77 24.98 27.74
CA LEU A 398 5.75 25.84 27.07
C LEU A 398 5.07 26.89 26.18
N GLN A 399 4.11 26.47 25.35
CA GLN A 399 3.38 27.38 24.46
C GLN A 399 2.64 28.46 25.26
N LEU A 400 1.87 28.06 26.28
CA LEU A 400 1.14 28.99 27.14
C LEU A 400 2.07 29.90 27.95
N GLY A 401 3.20 29.37 28.43
CA GLY A 401 4.21 30.17 29.11
C GLY A 401 4.79 31.26 28.22
N LEU A 402 5.12 30.92 26.97
CA LEU A 402 5.63 31.87 25.98
C LEU A 402 4.53 32.85 25.52
N GLU A 403 3.28 32.42 25.42
CA GLU A 403 2.14 33.30 25.15
C GLU A 403 1.94 34.31 26.28
N LYS A 404 2.03 33.89 27.55
CA LYS A 404 1.87 34.78 28.72
C LYS A 404 2.90 35.90 28.75
N ILE A 405 4.17 35.61 28.48
CA ILE A 405 5.22 36.64 28.45
C ILE A 405 5.19 37.54 27.21
N THR A 406 4.50 37.10 26.14
CA THR A 406 4.35 37.86 24.89
C THR A 406 3.00 38.57 24.76
N ALA A 407 2.03 38.28 25.64
CA ALA A 407 0.68 38.81 25.61
C ALA A 407 0.63 40.35 25.54
N HIS A 408 1.45 41.01 26.35
CA HIS A 408 1.54 42.48 26.41
C HIS A 408 2.65 43.07 25.53
N SER A 409 3.32 42.26 24.71
CA SER A 409 4.36 42.77 23.81
C SER A 409 3.73 43.49 22.63
N GLU A 410 4.14 44.75 22.42
CA GLU A 410 3.80 45.56 21.25
C GLU A 410 4.90 45.53 20.18
N ASN A 411 6.02 44.84 20.44
CA ASN A 411 7.23 44.90 19.61
C ASN A 411 7.47 43.57 18.85
N PRO A 412 7.24 43.53 17.52
CA PRO A 412 7.53 42.35 16.71
C PRO A 412 8.98 41.86 16.80
N ARG A 413 9.95 42.77 17.01
CA ARG A 413 11.37 42.40 17.17
C ARG A 413 11.62 41.59 18.44
N PHE A 414 10.84 41.82 19.49
CA PHE A 414 10.94 41.01 20.71
C PHE A 414 10.55 39.55 20.43
N LEU A 415 9.49 39.33 19.66
CA LEU A 415 9.05 37.98 19.25
C LEU A 415 10.08 37.30 18.33
N ALA A 416 10.62 38.04 17.36
CA ALA A 416 11.70 37.56 16.49
C ALA A 416 12.97 37.16 17.26
N ASN A 417 13.35 37.97 18.25
CA ASN A 417 14.47 37.69 19.14
C ASN A 417 14.22 36.46 20.02
N LEU A 418 13.01 36.33 20.57
CA LEU A 418 12.62 35.18 21.39
C LEU A 418 12.64 33.88 20.57
N LEU A 419 12.09 33.90 19.35
CA LEU A 419 12.15 32.76 18.44
C LEU A 419 13.61 32.42 18.04
N SER A 420 14.47 33.43 17.91
CA SER A 420 15.91 33.21 17.69
C SER A 420 16.60 32.55 18.89
N LEU A 421 16.17 32.83 20.13
CA LEU A 421 16.67 32.12 21.31
C LEU A 421 16.25 30.65 21.31
N VAL A 422 15.02 30.36 20.90
CA VAL A 422 14.56 28.98 20.73
C VAL A 422 15.43 28.27 19.67
N ALA A 423 15.74 28.93 18.56
CA ALA A 423 16.65 28.39 17.55
C ALA A 423 18.08 28.17 18.09
N ASP A 424 18.58 29.05 18.97
CA ASP A 424 19.89 28.93 19.60
C ASP A 424 20.01 27.69 20.50
N PHE A 425 18.92 27.27 21.15
CA PHE A 425 18.91 26.04 21.96
C PHE A 425 19.32 24.83 21.11
N PHE A 426 18.72 24.68 19.93
CA PHE A 426 19.04 23.60 18.99
C PHE A 426 20.40 23.78 18.31
N HIS A 427 20.72 25.00 17.88
CA HIS A 427 22.00 25.31 17.23
C HIS A 427 23.21 25.05 18.15
N LYS A 428 23.05 25.26 19.46
CA LYS A 428 24.08 24.99 20.48
C LYS A 428 24.07 23.54 20.99
N TYR A 429 23.28 22.66 20.36
CA TYR A 429 23.14 21.25 20.72
C TYR A 429 22.74 21.04 22.19
N LYS A 430 21.90 21.92 22.72
CA LYS A 430 21.39 21.82 24.10
C LYS A 430 20.24 20.84 24.24
N ALA A 431 19.59 20.46 23.13
CA ALA A 431 18.63 19.37 23.09
C ALA A 431 19.36 18.01 23.06
N HIS A 432 19.82 17.52 24.21
CA HIS A 432 20.70 16.34 24.31
C HIS A 432 20.11 15.06 23.70
N TYR A 433 18.79 14.95 23.69
CA TYR A 433 18.08 13.77 23.18
C TYR A 433 17.70 13.86 21.70
N VAL A 434 17.79 15.06 21.11
CA VAL A 434 17.55 15.25 19.68
C VAL A 434 18.85 14.99 18.95
N GLN A 435 18.81 14.11 17.94
CA GLN A 435 19.99 13.83 17.12
C GLN A 435 20.56 15.12 16.53
N LYS A 436 21.89 15.20 16.45
CA LYS A 436 22.61 16.39 16.02
C LYS A 436 22.13 16.94 14.68
N GLN A 437 21.85 16.06 13.72
CA GLN A 437 21.36 16.42 12.39
C GLN A 437 19.98 17.09 12.46
N ASN A 438 19.05 16.48 13.20
CA ASN A 438 17.71 17.02 13.41
C ASN A 438 17.76 18.37 14.14
N ALA A 439 18.62 18.51 15.16
CA ALA A 439 18.82 19.79 15.85
C ALA A 439 19.32 20.91 14.90
N ILE A 440 20.19 20.59 13.93
CA ILE A 440 20.65 21.55 12.92
C ILE A 440 19.50 21.99 12.02
N VAL A 441 18.65 21.05 11.59
CA VAL A 441 17.48 21.32 10.74
C VAL A 441 16.45 22.17 11.48
N LEU A 442 16.11 21.80 12.72
CA LEU A 442 15.21 22.58 13.58
C LEU A 442 15.71 24.01 13.77
N ALA A 443 16.99 24.18 14.08
CA ALA A 443 17.60 25.49 14.23
C ALA A 443 17.49 26.31 12.93
N HIS A 444 17.82 25.70 11.79
CA HIS A 444 17.72 26.34 10.49
C HIS A 444 16.29 26.81 10.20
N ASP A 445 15.28 25.98 10.45
CA ASP A 445 13.89 26.31 10.16
C ASP A 445 13.34 27.39 11.08
N LEU A 446 13.67 27.34 12.36
CA LEU A 446 13.31 28.41 13.30
C LEU A 446 13.94 29.75 12.88
N TYR A 447 15.22 29.77 12.50
CA TYR A 447 15.83 31.01 11.98
C TYR A 447 15.20 31.49 10.67
N GLN A 448 14.72 30.59 9.81
CA GLN A 448 13.96 31.02 8.63
C GLN A 448 12.60 31.63 9.01
N LYS A 449 11.89 31.03 9.97
CA LYS A 449 10.61 31.54 10.48
C LYS A 449 10.75 32.92 11.11
N VAL A 450 11.91 33.25 11.71
CA VAL A 450 12.21 34.61 12.22
C VAL A 450 12.03 35.69 11.14
N PHE A 451 12.38 35.42 9.87
CA PHE A 451 12.22 36.41 8.79
C PHE A 451 10.76 36.68 8.41
N LYS A 452 9.81 35.83 8.79
CA LYS A 452 8.38 36.14 8.65
C LYS A 452 7.93 37.22 9.64
N ILE A 453 8.63 37.35 10.77
CA ILE A 453 8.35 38.34 11.81
C ILE A 453 9.17 39.62 11.58
N ASP A 454 10.50 39.48 11.46
CA ASP A 454 11.43 40.57 11.20
C ASP A 454 12.39 40.23 10.03
N PRO A 455 12.08 40.69 8.82
CA PRO A 455 12.89 40.41 7.63
C PRO A 455 14.34 40.95 7.69
N GLN A 456 14.59 41.95 8.52
CA GLN A 456 15.91 42.57 8.68
C GLN A 456 16.69 42.01 9.88
N HIS A 457 16.21 40.93 10.49
CA HIS A 457 16.78 40.37 11.70
C HIS A 457 18.25 39.90 11.50
N HIS A 458 19.19 40.69 12.04
CA HIS A 458 20.61 40.51 11.78
C HIS A 458 21.15 39.17 12.30
N ARG A 459 20.82 38.80 13.54
CA ARG A 459 21.29 37.55 14.18
C ARG A 459 20.84 36.31 13.41
N ALA A 460 19.58 36.26 12.99
CA ALA A 460 19.06 35.12 12.23
C ALA A 460 19.77 34.98 10.88
N ARG A 461 20.09 36.11 10.24
CA ARG A 461 20.87 36.14 8.99
C ARG A 461 22.29 35.62 9.17
N GLU A 462 22.99 36.03 10.23
CA GLU A 462 24.32 35.52 10.53
C GLU A 462 24.30 34.03 10.85
N LYS A 463 23.35 33.59 11.67
CA LYS A 463 23.22 32.18 12.08
C LYS A 463 22.83 31.26 10.93
N LEU A 464 21.97 31.69 10.01
CA LEU A 464 21.68 30.92 8.80
C LEU A 464 22.86 30.81 7.86
N LYS A 465 23.67 31.88 7.72
CA LYS A 465 24.92 31.80 6.97
C LYS A 465 25.87 30.79 7.62
N ASP A 466 26.05 30.88 8.93
CA ASP A 466 26.91 29.98 9.70
C ASP A 466 26.49 28.51 9.54
N ILE A 467 25.20 28.20 9.74
CA ILE A 467 24.65 26.85 9.58
C ILE A 467 24.86 26.33 8.14
N ARG A 468 24.64 27.16 7.12
CA ARG A 468 24.86 26.78 5.71
C ARG A 468 26.33 26.51 5.41
N THR A 469 27.24 27.30 5.98
CA THR A 469 28.68 27.14 5.79
C THR A 469 29.21 25.91 6.53
N GLN A 470 28.74 25.64 7.75
CA GLN A 470 29.18 24.50 8.55
C GLN A 470 28.56 23.17 8.09
N HIS A 471 27.34 23.20 7.56
CA HIS A 471 26.57 21.99 7.20
C HIS A 471 26.02 22.03 5.76
N PRO A 472 26.87 22.23 4.73
CA PRO A 472 26.42 22.46 3.36
C PRO A 472 25.73 21.25 2.73
N ARG A 473 26.15 20.02 3.07
CA ARG A 473 25.53 18.78 2.55
C ARG A 473 24.12 18.59 3.11
N LEU A 474 23.97 18.69 4.42
CA LEU A 474 22.69 18.53 5.11
C LEU A 474 21.68 19.60 4.66
N ILE A 475 22.09 20.87 4.70
CA ILE A 475 21.22 21.99 4.36
C ILE A 475 21.01 22.11 2.84
N GLY A 476 22.00 21.75 2.02
CA GLY A 476 21.89 21.79 0.57
C GLY A 476 20.78 20.88 0.05
N SER A 477 20.74 19.63 0.52
CA SER A 477 19.65 18.69 0.21
C SER A 477 18.33 19.13 0.84
N TYR A 478 18.38 19.69 2.05
CA TYR A 478 17.17 20.16 2.75
C TYR A 478 16.53 21.41 2.12
N GLN A 479 17.31 22.26 1.44
CA GLN A 479 16.81 23.49 0.83
C GLN A 479 15.69 23.26 -0.20
N PHE A 480 15.68 22.11 -0.86
CA PHE A 480 14.61 21.70 -1.78
C PHE A 480 13.26 21.48 -1.08
N PHE A 481 13.28 21.23 0.24
CA PHE A 481 12.11 20.94 1.09
C PHE A 481 11.80 22.06 2.09
N SER A 482 12.67 23.06 2.20
CA SER A 482 12.47 24.21 3.10
C SER A 482 11.57 25.26 2.45
N ASN A 483 10.65 25.84 3.24
CA ASN A 483 9.84 26.98 2.84
C ASN A 483 10.73 28.21 2.67
N ARG A 484 11.42 28.31 1.52
CA ARG A 484 12.18 29.50 1.18
C ARG A 484 11.21 30.68 1.21
N PRO A 485 11.49 31.77 1.96
CA PRO A 485 10.64 32.94 1.92
C PRO A 485 10.51 33.37 0.46
N GLN A 486 9.27 33.41 -0.05
CA GLN A 486 8.99 33.75 -1.43
C GLN A 486 9.66 35.09 -1.71
N SER A 487 10.52 35.12 -2.72
CA SER A 487 11.15 36.37 -3.14
C SER A 487 10.09 37.23 -3.85
N PRO A 488 10.01 38.54 -3.55
CA PRO A 488 10.88 39.29 -2.66
C PRO A 488 10.55 39.08 -1.18
N ILE A 489 11.59 38.90 -0.36
CA ILE A 489 11.47 38.94 1.11
C ILE A 489 10.80 40.28 1.45
N PRO A 490 9.68 40.29 2.20
CA PRO A 490 9.02 41.52 2.61
C PRO A 490 10.05 42.46 3.24
N THR A 491 10.12 43.72 2.81
CA THR A 491 11.05 44.69 3.40
C THR A 491 10.54 45.27 4.72
N VAL A 492 9.27 45.01 5.04
CA VAL A 492 8.54 45.59 6.16
C VAL A 492 8.35 44.56 7.26
N THR A 493 8.67 44.93 8.50
CA THR A 493 8.40 44.13 9.70
C THR A 493 6.91 43.88 9.86
N ALA A 494 6.52 42.65 10.21
CA ALA A 494 5.11 42.26 10.36
C ALA A 494 4.39 43.12 11.41
N ARG A 495 3.07 43.33 11.24
CA ARG A 495 2.27 43.96 12.30
C ARG A 495 2.27 43.07 13.54
N ILE A 496 2.10 43.63 14.73
CA ILE A 496 2.20 42.85 15.97
C ILE A 496 1.23 41.65 16.02
N SER A 497 0.02 41.78 15.47
CA SER A 497 -0.95 40.67 15.37
C SER A 497 -0.46 39.54 14.47
N GLU A 498 0.13 39.88 13.33
CA GLU A 498 0.73 38.92 12.38
C GLU A 498 2.00 38.29 12.97
N ALA A 499 2.82 39.09 13.64
CA ALA A 499 4.03 38.64 14.32
C ALA A 499 3.72 37.63 15.43
N LYS A 500 2.66 37.87 16.24
CA LYS A 500 2.17 36.92 17.25
C LYS A 500 1.66 35.64 16.61
N HIS A 501 0.91 35.75 15.50
CA HIS A 501 0.44 34.58 14.77
C HIS A 501 1.60 33.73 14.24
N TYR A 502 2.59 34.33 13.57
CA TYR A 502 3.77 33.61 13.07
C TYR A 502 4.63 33.03 14.19
N PHE A 503 4.72 33.73 15.33
CA PHE A 503 5.44 33.24 16.49
C PHE A 503 4.76 31.99 17.08
N ASN A 504 3.46 32.04 17.34
CA ASN A 504 2.71 30.92 17.89
C ASN A 504 2.72 29.73 16.92
N GLN A 505 2.51 29.97 15.63
CA GLN A 505 2.61 28.93 14.60
C GLN A 505 4.00 28.28 14.60
N ALA A 506 5.08 29.07 14.71
CA ALA A 506 6.43 28.53 14.73
C ALA A 506 6.71 27.66 15.96
N LEU A 507 6.15 28.02 17.12
CA LEU A 507 6.24 27.23 18.35
C LEU A 507 5.43 25.95 18.27
N GLU A 508 4.21 26.01 17.72
CA GLU A 508 3.36 24.84 17.52
C GLU A 508 4.02 23.83 16.59
N GLU A 509 4.51 24.29 15.43
CA GLU A 509 5.25 23.46 14.48
C GLU A 509 6.49 22.83 15.15
N LEU A 510 7.22 23.60 15.97
CA LEU A 510 8.38 23.08 16.71
C LEU A 510 7.99 21.98 17.71
N THR A 511 6.95 22.19 18.51
CA THR A 511 6.52 21.19 19.50
C THR A 511 6.08 19.90 18.80
N ILE A 512 5.37 20.01 17.69
CA ILE A 512 4.96 18.83 16.90
C ILE A 512 6.18 18.13 16.31
N GLU A 513 7.16 18.88 15.77
CA GLU A 513 8.41 18.31 15.25
C GLU A 513 9.18 17.57 16.36
N LEU A 514 9.28 18.15 17.57
CA LEU A 514 9.93 17.49 18.72
C LEU A 514 9.20 16.23 19.17
N GLU A 515 7.88 16.29 19.24
CA GLU A 515 7.04 15.15 19.59
C GLU A 515 7.17 14.04 18.56
N SER A 516 7.23 14.38 17.28
CA SER A 516 7.46 13.43 16.19
C SER A 516 8.84 12.79 16.27
N LEU A 517 9.88 13.59 16.54
CA LEU A 517 11.26 13.12 16.65
C LEU A 517 11.50 12.23 17.88
N LEU A 518 10.73 12.41 18.96
CA LEU A 518 10.93 11.73 20.23
C LEU A 518 9.70 10.93 20.67
N MET A 519 8.81 10.57 19.73
CA MET A 519 7.50 9.98 20.01
C MET A 519 7.55 8.70 20.87
N ASN A 520 8.60 7.87 20.69
CA ASN A 520 8.78 6.64 21.47
C ASN A 520 9.45 6.86 22.83
N GLN A 521 9.76 8.10 23.17
CA GLN A 521 10.55 8.48 24.34
C GLN A 521 9.90 9.71 25.01
N PRO A 522 8.66 9.59 25.52
CA PRO A 522 7.90 10.72 26.09
C PRO A 522 8.63 11.38 27.27
N ALA A 523 9.40 10.61 28.05
CA ALA A 523 10.26 11.16 29.09
C ALA A 523 11.32 12.13 28.53
N LYS A 524 11.86 11.86 27.33
CA LYS A 524 12.85 12.73 26.68
C LYS A 524 12.23 13.95 26.04
N ILE A 525 10.97 13.88 25.57
CA ILE A 525 10.19 15.07 25.17
C ILE A 525 10.10 16.01 26.36
N ARG A 526 9.65 15.51 27.52
CA ARG A 526 9.53 16.29 28.76
C ARG A 526 10.84 16.97 29.13
N ILE A 527 11.94 16.21 29.22
CA ILE A 527 13.26 16.77 29.58
C ILE A 527 13.71 17.82 28.55
N THR A 528 13.51 17.58 27.25
CA THR A 528 13.93 18.53 26.20
C THR A 528 13.16 19.85 26.32
N ILE A 529 11.86 19.78 26.60
CA ILE A 529 11.01 20.96 26.77
C ILE A 529 11.35 21.71 28.06
N ASP A 530 11.61 21.01 29.16
CA ASP A 530 12.05 21.60 30.42
C ASP A 530 13.41 22.31 30.25
N GLU A 531 14.36 21.65 29.59
CA GLU A 531 15.68 22.22 29.27
C GLU A 531 15.54 23.47 28.38
N LEU A 532 14.61 23.46 27.41
CA LEU A 532 14.33 24.61 26.57
C LEU A 532 13.74 25.78 27.39
N ALA A 533 12.75 25.52 28.24
CA ALA A 533 12.15 26.53 29.11
C ALA A 533 13.20 27.14 30.06
N CYS A 534 14.02 26.30 30.71
CA CYS A 534 15.13 26.73 31.55
C CYS A 534 16.15 27.57 30.77
N PHE A 535 16.53 27.12 29.57
CA PHE A 535 17.47 27.85 28.72
C PHE A 535 16.95 29.25 28.38
N ILE A 536 15.67 29.38 27.98
CA ILE A 536 15.06 30.67 27.68
C ILE A 536 15.09 31.58 28.92
N CYS A 537 14.69 31.08 30.08
CA CYS A 537 14.72 31.83 31.35
C CYS A 537 16.12 32.35 31.69
N GLU A 538 17.15 31.51 31.54
CA GLU A 538 18.54 31.91 31.77
C GLU A 538 19.00 32.99 30.79
N GLN A 539 18.66 32.87 29.51
CA GLN A 539 19.05 33.84 28.49
C GLN A 539 18.36 35.20 28.70
N LEU A 540 17.08 35.20 29.12
CA LEU A 540 16.34 36.41 29.49
C LEU A 540 16.96 37.09 30.72
N SER A 541 17.35 36.31 31.73
CA SER A 541 18.02 36.80 32.93
C SER A 541 19.40 37.40 32.63
N LYS A 542 20.07 36.92 31.58
CA LYS A 542 21.36 37.47 31.10
C LYS A 542 21.19 38.69 30.17
N GLY A 543 19.96 39.06 29.82
CA GLY A 543 19.68 40.18 28.90
C GLY A 543 19.99 39.86 27.43
N ALA A 544 20.03 38.58 27.04
CA ALA A 544 20.51 38.13 25.74
C ALA A 544 19.67 38.64 24.53
N ILE A 545 18.46 39.14 24.78
CA ILE A 545 17.57 39.72 23.76
C ILE A 545 17.05 41.13 24.07
N THR A 546 17.16 41.58 25.32
CA THR A 546 16.65 42.88 25.80
C THR A 546 17.76 43.91 26.00
N SER A 547 19.03 43.53 25.81
CA SER A 547 20.25 44.34 26.12
C SER A 547 20.46 44.63 27.61
N THR A 548 19.39 44.70 28.40
CA THR A 548 19.40 44.73 29.87
C THR A 548 18.87 43.39 30.42
N PRO A 549 19.47 42.83 31.49
CA PRO A 549 18.90 41.71 32.24
C PRO A 549 17.43 41.94 32.60
N CYS A 550 16.56 40.99 32.26
CA CYS A 550 15.13 41.03 32.60
C CYS A 550 14.71 39.73 33.30
N PRO A 551 15.22 39.48 34.54
CA PRO A 551 14.88 38.26 35.28
C PRO A 551 13.38 38.14 35.57
N GLU A 552 12.64 39.25 35.60
CA GLU A 552 11.20 39.27 35.83
C GLU A 552 10.42 38.55 34.72
N ILE A 553 10.84 38.72 33.46
CA ILE A 553 10.22 38.04 32.31
C ILE A 553 10.53 36.53 32.36
N GLY A 554 11.76 36.17 32.71
CA GLY A 554 12.14 34.76 32.92
C GLY A 554 11.35 34.12 34.06
N GLN A 555 11.18 34.82 35.18
CA GLN A 555 10.37 34.33 36.30
C GLN A 555 8.89 34.19 35.93
N MET A 556 8.36 35.10 35.11
CA MET A 556 6.99 35.03 34.59
C MET A 556 6.79 33.80 33.70
N LEU A 557 7.74 33.50 32.81
CA LEU A 557 7.72 32.27 32.00
C LEU A 557 7.75 31.03 32.89
N LYS A 558 8.67 30.98 33.85
CA LYS A 558 8.81 29.84 34.78
C LYS A 558 7.52 29.61 35.57
N ASN A 559 6.95 30.66 36.14
CA ASN A 559 5.72 30.57 36.91
C ASN A 559 4.55 30.09 36.05
N ALA A 560 4.42 30.60 34.82
CA ALA A 560 3.37 30.19 33.88
C ALA A 560 3.49 28.71 33.48
N PHE A 561 4.72 28.27 33.21
CA PHE A 561 5.04 26.90 32.86
C PHE A 561 4.70 25.93 34.00
N GLU A 562 5.14 26.24 35.23
CA GLU A 562 4.86 25.43 36.41
C GLU A 562 3.36 25.43 36.80
N GLU A 563 2.66 26.55 36.62
CA GLU A 563 1.22 26.68 36.87
C GLU A 563 0.41 25.76 35.94
N GLU A 564 0.70 25.76 34.65
CA GLU A 564 0.02 24.89 33.69
C GLU A 564 0.33 23.40 33.93
N LEU A 565 1.58 23.06 34.25
CA LEU A 565 1.94 21.69 34.62
C LEU A 565 1.17 21.22 35.86
N LYS A 566 1.02 22.07 36.88
CA LYS A 566 0.21 21.75 38.06
C LYS A 566 -1.27 21.58 37.69
N ASN A 567 -1.83 22.45 36.86
CA ASN A 567 -3.24 22.36 36.46
C ASN A 567 -3.53 21.06 35.68
N SER A 568 -2.61 20.65 34.80
CA SER A 568 -2.73 19.38 34.07
C SER A 568 -2.68 18.15 34.98
N MET A 569 -1.86 18.18 36.04
CA MET A 569 -1.80 17.10 37.04
C MET A 569 -3.08 16.96 37.88
N HIS A 570 -3.79 18.08 38.14
CA HIS A 570 -5.05 18.06 38.91
C HIS A 570 -6.25 17.64 38.06
N SER A 571 -6.16 17.82 36.74
CA SER A 571 -7.19 17.41 35.78
C SER A 571 -7.20 15.90 35.57
N ALA A 572 -6.03 15.27 35.64
CA ALA A 572 -5.86 13.81 35.59
C ALA A 572 -6.30 13.08 36.87
N SER A 573 -6.57 13.80 37.98
CA SER A 573 -6.96 13.23 39.28
C SER A 573 -8.42 13.55 39.68
N GLY A 574 -9.31 13.76 38.72
CA GLY A 574 -10.74 13.97 38.99
C GLY A 574 -11.37 12.78 39.72
N PRO A 575 -12.31 13.02 40.67
CA PRO A 575 -12.81 11.97 41.55
C PRO A 575 -13.59 10.92 40.74
N GLU A 576 -13.24 9.65 40.92
CA GLU A 576 -14.13 8.54 40.58
C GLU A 576 -15.44 8.74 41.35
N SER A 577 -16.43 9.30 40.65
CA SER A 577 -17.81 9.33 41.12
C SER A 577 -18.33 7.89 41.10
N TYR A 578 -18.43 7.31 42.30
CA TYR A 578 -19.20 6.10 42.61
C TYR A 578 -20.66 6.19 42.17
#